data_AF-A0AA38FV28-F1
#
_entry.id   AF-A0AA38FV28-F1
#
_cell.length_a   1.000
_cell.length_b   1.000
_cell.length_c   1.000
_cell.angle_alpha   90.00
_cell.angle_beta   90.00
_cell.angle_gamma   90.00
#
_symmetry.space_group_name_H-M   'P 1'
#
loop_
_entity.id
_entity.type
_entity.pdbx_description
1 polymer ?
#
loop_
_entity_poly.entity_id
_entity_poly.type
_entity_poly.pdbx_seq_one_letter_code
_entity_poly.pdbx_strand_id
1 'polypeptide(L)'
;YPILEGTLKSSDLEPRLAGHYGIPTKSTNLAFDSIQCILAIASGDGRIKLFGGDEAQVLLQSPNPTSCKFLQFLENQGILLSVTSQNAIE
;
A
#
# COMPACT_ATOMS: atom_id res chain seq x y z
N TYR A 1 27.81 -39.25 10.84
CA TYR A 1 27.58 -37.85 11.23
C TYR A 1 26.22 -37.77 11.90
N PRO A 2 26.07 -37.28 13.14
CA PRO A 2 24.77 -37.22 13.78
C PRO A 2 23.91 -36.15 13.10
N ILE A 3 22.65 -36.47 12.84
CA ILE A 3 21.65 -35.51 12.35
C ILE A 3 21.27 -34.65 13.56
N LEU A 4 21.62 -33.37 13.52
CA LEU A 4 21.03 -32.38 14.41
C LEU A 4 19.58 -32.19 13.96
N GLU A 5 18.64 -32.89 14.60
CA GLU A 5 17.23 -32.52 14.49
C GLU A 5 17.05 -31.14 15.13
N GLY A 6 17.15 -30.11 14.30
CA GLY A 6 16.95 -28.73 14.69
C GLY A 6 15.49 -28.51 15.07
N THR A 7 15.22 -28.47 16.38
CA THR A 7 13.92 -28.05 16.91
C THR A 7 13.83 -26.53 16.80
N LEU A 8 13.37 -26.05 15.64
CA LEU A 8 13.04 -24.64 15.43
C LEU A 8 11.97 -24.23 16.46
N LYS A 9 12.26 -23.24 17.31
CA LYS A 9 11.31 -22.73 18.31
C LYS A 9 10.64 -21.48 17.81
N SER A 10 9.45 -21.19 18.33
CA SER A 10 8.73 -19.94 18.01
C SER A 10 9.56 -18.69 18.33
N SER A 11 10.39 -18.75 19.38
CA SER A 11 11.33 -17.68 19.74
C SER A 11 12.43 -17.43 18.72
N ASP A 12 12.67 -18.37 17.81
CA ASP A 12 13.72 -18.28 16.78
C ASP A 12 13.19 -17.62 15.50
N LEU A 13 11.90 -17.25 15.48
CA LEU A 13 11.22 -16.66 14.34
C LEU A 13 10.69 -15.27 14.69
N GLU A 14 11.04 -14.30 13.85
CA GLU A 14 10.40 -12.99 13.83
C GLU A 14 9.79 -12.75 12.44
N PRO A 15 8.55 -13.25 12.18
CA PRO A 15 7.89 -13.01 10.91
C PRO A 15 7.68 -11.51 10.70
N ARG A 16 8.18 -11.00 9.58
CA ARG A 16 7.91 -9.63 9.13
C ARG A 16 7.27 -9.68 7.76
N LEU A 17 6.36 -8.76 7.50
CA LEU A 17 5.79 -8.57 6.18
C LEU A 17 6.92 -8.12 5.24
N ALA A 18 7.40 -9.02 4.39
CA ALA A 18 8.43 -8.73 3.41
C ALA A 18 7.93 -7.85 2.24
N GLY A 19 6.62 -7.84 2.01
CA GLY A 19 5.98 -7.01 0.99
C GLY A 19 4.59 -7.52 0.61
N HIS A 20 3.91 -6.74 -0.22
CA HIS A 20 2.64 -7.12 -0.83
C HIS A 20 2.82 -7.29 -2.34
N TYR A 21 2.43 -8.44 -2.88
CA TYR A 21 2.40 -8.66 -4.33
C TYR A 21 1.09 -8.13 -4.92
N GLY A 22 1.19 -7.48 -6.09
CA GLY A 22 0.03 -6.95 -6.81
C GLY A 22 -0.67 -5.77 -6.11
N ILE A 23 -1.96 -5.60 -6.42
CA ILE A 23 -2.87 -4.63 -5.81
C ILE A 23 -3.87 -5.41 -4.96
N PRO A 24 -4.12 -5.02 -3.69
CA PRO A 24 -5.16 -5.66 -2.89
C PRO A 24 -6.51 -5.56 -3.60
N THR A 25 -7.18 -6.69 -3.82
CA THR A 25 -8.51 -6.76 -4.47
C THR A 25 -8.54 -6.20 -5.91
N LYS A 26 -9.52 -5.35 -6.25
CA LYS A 26 -9.72 -4.70 -7.55
C LYS A 26 -9.30 -3.24 -7.46
N SER A 27 -8.54 -2.75 -8.44
CA SER A 27 -8.21 -1.33 -8.58
C SER A 27 -9.45 -0.51 -8.97
N THR A 28 -9.67 0.62 -8.30
CA THR A 28 -10.81 1.52 -8.59
C THR A 28 -10.38 2.85 -9.19
N ASN A 29 -9.29 3.44 -8.67
CA ASN A 29 -8.78 4.74 -9.09
C ASN A 29 -7.25 4.72 -9.15
N LEU A 30 -6.68 5.61 -9.96
CA LEU A 30 -5.25 5.79 -10.10
C LEU A 30 -4.92 7.28 -10.20
N ALA A 31 -3.78 7.67 -9.63
CA ALA A 31 -3.22 9.01 -9.72
C ALA A 31 -1.72 8.90 -9.93
N PHE A 32 -1.15 9.80 -10.72
CA PHE A 32 0.28 9.81 -11.01
C PHE A 32 0.85 11.21 -10.79
N ASP A 33 1.93 11.30 -10.03
CA ASP A 33 2.76 12.51 -9.93
C ASP A 33 3.97 12.33 -10.83
N SER A 34 4.08 13.16 -11.88
CA SER A 34 5.17 13.12 -12.85
C SER A 34 6.47 13.75 -12.34
N ILE A 35 6.40 14.61 -11.33
CA ILE A 35 7.57 15.26 -10.73
C ILE A 35 8.23 14.31 -9.75
N GLN A 36 7.42 13.65 -8.91
CA GLN A 36 7.90 12.69 -7.91
C GLN A 36 8.01 11.26 -8.46
N CYS A 37 7.48 11.01 -9.66
CA CYS A 37 7.41 9.69 -10.29
C CYS A 37 6.71 8.64 -9.40
N ILE A 38 5.59 9.03 -8.79
CA ILE A 38 4.82 8.17 -7.89
C ILE A 38 3.48 7.81 -8.54
N LEU A 39 3.19 6.51 -8.59
CA LEU A 39 1.88 5.98 -8.97
C LEU A 39 1.11 5.55 -7.72
N ALA A 40 -0.04 6.17 -7.49
CA ALA A 40 -1.00 5.76 -6.47
C ALA A 40 -2.13 4.94 -7.11
N ILE A 41 -2.45 3.78 -6.52
CA ILE A 41 -3.56 2.92 -6.94
C ILE A 41 -4.46 2.67 -5.74
N ALA A 42 -5.70 3.12 -5.82
CA ALA A 42 -6.72 2.81 -4.82
C ALA A 42 -7.38 1.45 -5.11
N SER A 43 -7.62 0.68 -4.05
CA SER A 43 -8.33 -0.59 -4.09
C SER A 43 -9.79 -0.45 -3.65
N GLY A 44 -10.63 -1.39 -4.08
CA GLY A 44 -12.05 -1.42 -3.75
C GLY A 44 -12.36 -1.61 -2.27
N ASP A 45 -11.39 -2.09 -1.48
CA ASP A 45 -11.47 -2.18 -0.02
C ASP A 45 -10.88 -0.96 0.72
N GLY A 46 -10.60 0.13 -0.01
CA GLY A 46 -10.24 1.41 0.59
C GLY A 46 -8.79 1.57 1.02
N ARG A 47 -7.89 0.69 0.54
CA ARG A 47 -6.45 0.90 0.67
C ARG A 47 -5.92 1.64 -0.54
N ILE A 48 -4.78 2.31 -0.39
CA ILE A 48 -4.07 2.96 -1.49
C ILE A 48 -2.65 2.43 -1.50
N LYS A 49 -2.22 1.83 -2.61
CA LYS A 49 -0.85 1.39 -2.80
C LYS A 49 -0.08 2.42 -3.61
N LEU A 50 1.06 2.86 -3.08
CA LEU A 50 2.00 3.75 -3.75
C LEU A 50 3.14 2.93 -4.34
N PHE A 51 3.55 3.28 -5.55
CA PHE A 51 4.72 2.76 -6.25
C PHE A 51 5.61 3.94 -6.64
N GLY A 52 6.86 3.92 -6.19
CA GLY A 52 7.90 4.88 -6.56
C GLY A 52 9.05 4.21 -7.32
N GLY A 53 10.14 4.96 -7.49
CA GLY A 53 11.41 4.43 -8.00
C GLY A 53 12.05 3.41 -7.06
N ASP A 54 13.09 2.72 -7.54
CA ASP A 54 13.89 1.75 -6.76
C ASP A 54 13.07 0.68 -6.03
N GLU A 55 12.02 0.19 -6.69
CA GLU A 55 11.08 -0.81 -6.15
C GLU A 55 10.33 -0.35 -4.88
N ALA A 56 10.40 0.93 -4.52
CA ALA A 56 9.76 1.49 -3.34
C ALA A 56 8.24 1.36 -3.42
N GLN A 57 7.67 0.75 -2.37
CA GLN A 57 6.23 0.52 -2.27
C GLN A 57 5.74 0.80 -0.86
N VAL A 58 4.58 1.42 -0.76
CA VAL A 58 3.90 1.68 0.52
C VAL A 58 2.41 1.36 0.37
N LEU A 59 1.82 0.81 1.42
CA LEU A 59 0.37 0.61 1.50
C LEU A 59 -0.21 1.55 2.56
N LEU A 60 -1.04 2.48 2.11
CA LEU A 60 -1.81 3.38 2.96
C LEU A 60 -3.15 2.72 3.29
N GLN A 61 -3.54 2.75 4.55
CA GLN A 61 -4.82 2.23 5.02
C GLN A 61 -5.43 3.20 6.04
N SER A 62 -6.64 3.68 5.71
CA SER A 62 -7.45 4.47 6.64
C SER A 62 -7.95 3.61 7.81
N PRO A 63 -8.13 4.20 9.02
CA PRO A 63 -8.86 3.56 10.11
C PRO A 63 -10.30 3.17 9.73
N ASN A 64 -10.90 3.88 8.76
CA ASN A 64 -12.25 3.63 8.25
C ASN A 64 -12.18 3.27 6.75
N PRO A 65 -11.63 2.10 6.39
CA PRO A 65 -11.30 1.76 5.01
C PRO A 65 -12.56 1.59 4.18
N THR A 66 -12.70 2.44 3.17
CA THR A 66 -13.86 2.48 2.28
C THR A 66 -13.40 2.83 0.87
N SER A 67 -14.11 2.36 -0.16
CA SER A 67 -13.69 2.58 -1.56
C SER A 67 -13.45 4.06 -1.83
N CYS A 68 -12.36 4.34 -2.53
CA CYS A 68 -12.05 5.65 -3.07
C CYS A 68 -12.98 5.96 -4.25
N LYS A 69 -13.41 7.21 -4.39
CA LYS A 69 -14.10 7.72 -5.59
C LYS A 69 -13.36 8.86 -6.29
N PHE A 70 -12.41 9.50 -5.62
CA PHE A 70 -11.54 10.52 -6.20
C PHE A 70 -10.12 10.39 -5.61
N LEU A 71 -9.12 10.47 -6.46
CA LEU A 71 -7.71 10.34 -6.09
C LEU A 71 -6.89 11.29 -6.96
N GLN A 72 -6.12 12.19 -6.35
CA GLN A 72 -5.28 13.14 -7.08
C GLN A 72 -4.06 13.57 -6.28
N PHE A 73 -2.91 13.64 -6.95
CA PHE A 73 -1.75 14.35 -6.41
C PHE A 73 -1.93 15.86 -6.58
N LEU A 74 -1.69 16.61 -5.51
CA LEU A 74 -1.52 18.05 -5.62
C LEU A 74 -0.13 18.33 -6.16
N GLU A 75 -0.08 18.88 -7.37
CA GLU A 75 1.14 19.05 -8.15
C GLU A 75 2.22 19.77 -7.35
N ASN A 76 3.39 19.12 -7.26
CA ASN A 76 4.57 19.64 -6.58
C ASN A 76 4.39 19.92 -5.07
N GLN A 77 3.41 19.28 -4.41
CA GLN A 77 3.21 19.44 -2.95
C GLN A 77 3.51 18.17 -2.14
N GLY A 78 3.70 17.02 -2.79
CA GLY A 78 3.86 15.74 -2.08
C GLY A 78 2.61 15.34 -1.30
N ILE A 79 1.44 15.85 -1.70
CA ILE A 79 0.15 15.55 -1.08
C ILE A 79 -0.66 14.71 -2.06
N LEU A 80 -1.16 13.58 -1.56
CA LEU A 80 -2.14 12.75 -2.25
C LEU A 80 -3.50 12.98 -1.58
N LEU A 81 -4.45 13.55 -2.32
CA LEU A 81 -5.82 13.77 -1.86
C LEU A 81 -6.69 12.57 -2.22
N SER A 82 -7.39 12.00 -1.25
CA SER A 82 -8.43 10.99 -1.48
C SER A 82 -9.80 11.49 -1.03
N VAL A 83 -10.84 11.16 -1.81
CA VAL A 83 -12.24 11.28 -1.36
C VAL A 83 -12.85 9.89 -1.33
N THR A 84 -13.33 9.49 -0.16
CA THR A 84 -13.95 8.18 0.06
C THR A 84 -15.39 8.15 -0.43
N SER A 85 -15.94 6.95 -0.57
CA SER A 85 -17.35 6.74 -0.95
C SER A 85 -18.35 7.34 0.06
N GLN A 86 -17.93 7.61 1.29
CA GLN A 86 -18.69 8.26 2.36
C GLN A 86 -18.54 9.79 2.34
N ASN A 87 -17.89 10.36 1.33
CA ASN A 87 -17.60 11.79 1.20
C ASN A 87 -16.62 12.32 2.27
N ALA A 88 -15.79 11.47 2.87
CA ALA A 88 -14.68 11.92 3.71
C ALA A 88 -13.49 12.32 2.82
N ILE A 89 -12.77 13.36 3.23
CA ILE A 89 -11.48 13.74 2.65
C ILE A 89 -10.40 13.23 3.59
N GLU A 90 -9.44 12.49 3.03
CA GLU A 90 -8.29 11.93 3.73
C GLU A 90 -7.00 12.24 2.96
#